data_AF-A0A925BUK9-F1
#
_entry.id   AF-A0A925BUK9-F1
#
_cell.length_a   1.000
_cell.length_b   1.000
_cell.length_c   1.000
_cell.angle_alpha   90.00
_cell.angle_beta   90.00
_cell.angle_gamma   90.00
#
_symmetry.space_group_name_H-M   'P 1'
#
loop_
_entity.id
_entity.type
_entity.pdbx_description
1 polymer ?
#
loop_
_entity_poly.entity_id
_entity_poly.type
_entity_poly.pdbx_seq_one_letter_code
_entity_poly.pdbx_strand_id
1 'polypeptide(L)' 'MTDPTTHSLPAIDKVELSIHIDSELLEQIRHLTNDPSKVVEVAIRQWLRSESHRDEETSRSFQRNPPVPPRGEWND' A
#
# COMPACT_ATOMS: atom_id res chain seq x y z
N MET A 1 -34.13 10.12 -30.43
CA MET A 1 -33.44 11.10 -29.57
C MET A 1 -33.22 10.38 -28.24
N THR A 2 -32.05 9.78 -28.06
CA THR A 2 -31.75 8.89 -26.91
C THR A 2 -31.04 9.69 -25.84
N ASP A 3 -31.69 9.83 -24.68
CA ASP A 3 -31.12 10.40 -23.46
C ASP A 3 -29.85 9.64 -23.06
N PRO A 4 -28.70 10.31 -22.85
CA PRO A 4 -27.55 9.68 -22.25
C PRO A 4 -27.83 9.47 -20.76
N THR A 5 -28.05 8.22 -20.35
CA THR A 5 -28.02 7.81 -18.95
C THR A 5 -26.67 8.21 -18.36
N THR A 6 -26.66 9.30 -17.60
CA THR A 6 -25.54 9.73 -16.77
C THR A 6 -25.15 8.56 -15.88
N HIS A 7 -24.04 7.89 -16.20
CA HIS A 7 -23.43 6.90 -15.33
C HIS A 7 -22.94 7.63 -14.07
N SER A 8 -23.82 7.73 -13.07
CA SER A 8 -23.42 7.99 -11.70
C SER A 8 -22.56 6.80 -11.28
N LEU A 9 -21.24 6.97 -11.34
CA LEU A 9 -20.29 6.03 -10.74
C LEU A 9 -20.79 5.69 -9.34
N PRO A 10 -20.77 4.42 -8.92
CA PRO A 10 -21.22 4.04 -7.58
C PRO A 10 -20.48 4.92 -6.59
N ALA A 11 -21.24 5.68 -5.81
CA ALA A 11 -20.70 6.40 -4.66
C ALA A 11 -19.96 5.33 -3.84
N ILE A 12 -18.64 5.36 -3.92
CA ILE A 12 -17.76 4.53 -3.11
C ILE A 12 -18.30 4.65 -1.70
N ASP A 13 -18.70 3.52 -1.11
CA ASP A 13 -19.37 3.42 0.20
C ASP A 13 -18.44 4.01 1.27
N LYS A 14 -18.49 5.35 1.42
CA LYS A 14 -17.66 6.08 2.36
C LYS A 14 -18.33 5.96 3.71
N VAL A 15 -17.71 5.21 4.59
CA VAL A 15 -18.17 5.02 5.96
C VAL A 15 -17.62 6.16 6.83
N GLU A 16 -18.48 6.75 7.65
CA GLU A 16 -18.06 7.72 8.67
C GLU A 16 -17.45 6.98 9.86
N LEU A 17 -16.27 7.42 10.29
CA LEU A 17 -15.51 6.83 11.38
C LEU A 17 -15.09 7.92 12.36
N SER A 18 -15.35 7.72 13.66
CA SER A 18 -14.85 8.59 14.73
C SER A 18 -13.67 7.91 15.42
N ILE A 19 -12.51 8.57 15.43
CA ILE A 19 -11.28 8.12 16.10
C ILE A 19 -10.69 9.26 16.92
N HIS A 20 -9.99 8.92 17.99
CA HIS A 20 -9.15 9.88 18.71
C HIS A 20 -7.74 9.84 18.11
N ILE A 21 -7.25 11.01 17.73
CA ILE A 21 -5.89 11.22 17.25
C ILE A 21 -5.27 12.37 18.01
N ASP A 22 -3.94 12.42 18.01
CA ASP A 22 -3.20 13.51 18.62
C ASP A 22 -3.58 14.86 17.98
N SER A 23 -3.78 15.89 18.81
CA SER A 23 -4.21 17.21 18.36
C SER A 23 -3.16 17.90 17.50
N GLU A 24 -1.87 17.73 17.82
CA GLU A 24 -0.79 18.34 17.04
C GLU A 24 -0.67 17.66 15.68
N LEU A 25 -0.92 16.34 15.62
CA LEU A 25 -0.94 15.60 14.35
C LEU A 25 -2.07 16.07 13.44
N LEU A 26 -3.28 16.29 13.99
CA LEU A 26 -4.40 16.80 13.22
C LEU A 26 -4.12 18.19 12.64
N GLU A 27 -3.52 19.09 13.43
CA GLU A 27 -3.15 20.43 12.98
C GLU A 27 -2.09 20.37 11.86
N GLN A 28 -1.09 19.50 11.98
CA GLN A 28 -0.11 19.30 10.91
C GLN A 28 -0.77 18.82 9.60
N ILE A 29 -1.70 17.87 9.68
CA ILE A 29 -2.42 17.38 8.50
C ILE A 29 -3.23 18.52 7.86
N ARG A 30 -3.88 19.37 8.66
CA ARG A 30 -4.64 20.54 8.18
C ARG A 30 -3.77 21.57 7.48
N HIS A 31 -2.52 21.74 7.90
CA HIS A 31 -1.58 22.64 7.22
C HIS A 31 -1.11 22.10 5.88
N LEU A 32 -1.12 20.77 5.69
CA LEU A 32 -0.64 20.11 4.48
C LEU A 32 -1.73 19.93 3.43
N THR A 33 -3.00 19.86 3.83
CA THR A 33 -4.11 19.64 2.89
C THR A 33 -5.43 20.22 3.39
N ASN A 34 -6.30 20.54 2.44
CA ASN A 34 -7.69 20.90 2.71
C ASN A 34 -8.58 19.67 2.98
N ASP A 35 -8.12 18.46 2.63
CA ASP A 35 -8.89 17.21 2.73
C ASP A 35 -8.18 16.18 3.64
N PRO A 36 -8.22 16.36 4.98
CA PRO A 36 -7.52 15.47 5.91
C PRO A 36 -7.95 14.01 5.78
N SER A 37 -9.24 13.74 5.48
CA SER A 37 -9.76 12.39 5.29
C SER A 37 -9.08 11.64 4.15
N LYS A 38 -8.70 12.35 3.08
CA LYS A 38 -8.02 11.74 1.93
C LYS A 38 -6.58 11.35 2.28
N VAL A 39 -5.91 12.16 3.08
CA VAL A 39 -4.56 11.84 3.57
C VAL A 39 -4.58 10.62 4.46
N VAL A 40 -5.54 10.54 5.40
CA VAL A 40 -5.72 9.36 6.25
C VAL A 40 -6.01 8.11 5.41
N GLU A 41 -6.91 8.20 4.43
CA GLU A 41 -7.22 7.09 3.52
C GLU A 41 -5.98 6.61 2.75
N VAL A 42 -5.20 7.52 2.18
CA VAL A 42 -3.99 7.18 1.42
C VAL A 42 -2.93 6.59 2.33
N ALA A 43 -2.71 7.15 3.52
CA ALA A 43 -1.75 6.65 4.50
C ALA A 43 -2.11 5.22 4.93
N ILE A 44 -3.37 4.94 5.24
CA ILE A 44 -3.84 3.60 5.60
C ILE A 44 -3.68 2.64 4.42
N ARG A 45 -4.06 3.04 3.19
CA ARG A 45 -3.87 2.21 2.00
C ARG A 45 -2.39 1.89 1.73
N GLN A 46 -1.50 2.87 1.91
CA GLN A 46 -0.07 2.69 1.74
C GLN A 46 0.51 1.77 2.82
N TRP A 47 0.08 1.92 4.07
CA TRP A 47 0.50 1.05 5.17
C TRP A 47 0.09 -0.41 4.93
N LEU A 48 -1.17 -0.65 4.55
CA LEU A 48 -1.68 -1.99 4.25
C LEU A 48 -0.98 -2.61 3.03
N ARG A 49 -0.68 -1.81 1.99
CA ARG A 49 0.10 -2.28 0.82
C ARG A 49 1.55 -2.59 1.19
N SER A 50 2.17 -1.79 2.04
CA SER A 50 3.55 -2.00 2.51
C SER A 50 3.68 -3.30 3.30
N GLU A 51 2.70 -3.63 4.14
CA GLU A 51 2.69 -4.93 4.85
C GLU A 51 2.53 -6.08 3.87
N SER A 52 1.64 -5.96 2.88
CA SER A 52 1.49 -7.01 1.87
C SER A 52 2.78 -7.28 1.09
N HIS A 53 3.58 -6.25 0.77
CA HIS A 53 4.87 -6.45 0.09
C HIS A 53 5.99 -6.97 1.00
N ARG A 54 5.98 -6.63 2.30
CA ARG A 54 6.99 -7.11 3.26
C ARG A 54 6.91 -8.62 3.50
N ASP A 55 5.70 -9.20 3.47
CA ASP A 55 5.51 -10.65 3.56
C ASP A 55 6.07 -11.38 2.33
N GLU A 56 5.96 -10.79 1.13
CA GLU A 56 6.47 -11.40 -0.12
C GLU A 56 8.00 -11.31 -0.22
N GLU A 57 8.60 -10.22 0.28
CA GLU A 57 10.06 -10.04 0.30
C GLU A 57 10.73 -10.96 1.33
N THR A 58 10.12 -11.10 2.53
CA THR A 58 10.61 -12.01 3.58
C THR A 58 10.53 -13.49 3.14
N SER A 59 9.57 -13.83 2.27
CA SER A 59 9.40 -15.18 1.73
C SER A 59 10.28 -15.49 0.50
N ARG A 60 10.97 -14.50 -0.07
CA ARG A 60 11.77 -14.64 -1.31
C ARG A 60 13.23 -14.23 -1.14
N SER A 61 13.99 -14.87 -0.25
CA SER A 61 15.46 -14.89 -0.40
C SER A 61 16.17 -15.92 0.48
N PHE A 62 15.67 -17.16 0.53
CA PHE A 62 16.58 -18.30 0.67
C PHE A 62 16.64 -19.03 -0.68
N GLN A 63 17.33 -18.43 -1.65
CA GLN A 63 17.77 -19.18 -2.82
C GLN A 63 18.66 -20.31 -2.31
N ARG A 64 18.10 -21.51 -2.36
CA ARG A 64 18.78 -22.78 -2.13
C ARG A 64 20.08 -22.82 -2.94
N ASN A 65 21.15 -23.10 -2.20
CA ASN A 65 22.44 -23.64 -2.62
C ASN A 65 22.81 -23.36 -4.10
N PRO A 66 23.73 -22.43 -4.40
CA PRO A 66 24.20 -22.23 -5.77
C PRO A 66 24.66 -23.57 -6.36
N PRO A 67 24.47 -23.80 -7.68
CA PRO A 67 24.79 -25.06 -8.30
C PRO A 67 26.27 -25.37 -8.05
N VAL A 68 26.50 -26.49 -7.36
CA VAL A 68 27.85 -27.01 -7.15
C VAL A 68 28.42 -27.29 -8.54
N PRO A 69 29.60 -26.75 -8.89
CA PRO A 69 30.18 -27.01 -10.19
C PRO A 69 30.37 -28.52 -10.39
N PRO A 70 30.17 -29.04 -11.61
CA PRO A 70 30.41 -30.45 -11.91
C PRO A 70 31.86 -30.76 -11.54
N ARG A 71 32.05 -31.82 -10.74
CA ARG A 71 33.36 -32.29 -10.26
C ARG A 71 34.42 -32.21 -11.38
N GLY A 72 35.46 -31.37 -11.23
CA GLY A 72 36.68 -31.51 -12.04
C GLY A 72 37.42 -30.26 -12.55
N GLU A 73 36.97 -29.02 -12.31
CA GLU A 73 37.67 -27.82 -12.85
C GLU A 73 38.51 -27.05 -11.82
N TRP A 74 38.66 -27.60 -10.62
CA TRP A 74 39.71 -27.20 -9.70
C TRP A 74 40.79 -28.28 -9.71
N ASN A 75 41.74 -28.16 -10.63
CA ASN A 75 43.18 -28.45 -10.46
C ASN A 75 43.86 -28.74 -11.83
N ASP A 76 44.46 -27.71 -12.43
CA ASP A 76 45.88 -27.72 -12.85
C ASP A 76 46.52 -26.39 -12.42
#